data_AF-A0A7S1BP87-F1
#
_entry.id   AF-A0A7S1BP87-F1
#
_cell.length_a   1.000
_cell.length_b   1.000
_cell.length_c   1.000
_cell.angle_alpha   90.00
_cell.angle_beta   90.00
_cell.angle_gamma   90.00
#
_symmetry.space_group_name_H-M   'P 1'
#
loop_
_entity.id
_entity.type
_entity.pdbx_description
1 polymer ?
#
loop_
_entity_poly.entity_id
_entity_poly.type
_entity_poly.pdbx_seq_one_letter_code
_entity_poly.pdbx_strand_id
1 'polypeptide(L)'
;MAKVGGTEINGELAMHFERVCGNKGYSYDAHQANVRFNNSLAGHVVYQANDIIYKGKGKHWNRGHVPLDIMREIGFENCDYVALEEHWEEWPTIFRGWYRPLELHVPCRESVDLLMSACNYRLVKKFDCSATTDDEIKKEVDRCFRDFLKRFSINLLNLPDIRVKCFSSPSRMGDYLEYVGSRLQRKSFESKYVHRNTNPRRKRDRECVWKDDSYREKIKKYLMRHESGYFKFCDSCIGSKDDLLP
;
A
#
# COMPACT_ATOMS: atom_id res chain seq x y z
N MET A 1 -0.05 -4.06 -0.24
CA MET A 1 0.07 -3.26 1.00
C MET A 1 -1.26 -3.08 1.75
N ALA A 2 -1.94 -4.16 2.14
CA ALA A 2 -2.94 -4.16 3.19
C ALA A 2 -2.37 -3.53 4.48
N LYS A 3 -2.81 -2.30 4.78
CA LYS A 3 -2.43 -1.52 5.96
C LYS A 3 -0.93 -1.21 6.09
N VAL A 4 -0.24 -0.98 4.98
CA VAL A 4 1.09 -0.33 5.03
C VAL A 4 0.98 1.17 4.69
N GLY A 5 -0.25 1.70 4.66
CA GLY A 5 -0.52 3.13 4.47
C GLY A 5 -0.92 3.53 3.05
N GLY A 6 -0.46 2.85 1.99
CA GLY A 6 -0.64 3.36 0.61
C GLY A 6 -2.07 3.76 0.20
N THR A 7 -3.08 3.05 0.69
CA THR A 7 -4.51 3.38 0.50
C THR A 7 -4.97 4.62 1.24
N GLU A 8 -4.64 4.72 2.52
CA GLU A 8 -5.07 5.81 3.39
C GLU A 8 -4.28 7.07 3.05
N ILE A 9 -2.98 6.92 2.83
CA ILE A 9 -2.08 7.99 2.38
C ILE A 9 -2.61 8.64 1.10
N ASN A 10 -2.89 7.86 0.04
CA ASN A 10 -3.39 8.45 -1.21
C ASN A 10 -4.76 9.12 -1.02
N GLY A 11 -5.63 8.52 -0.21
CA GLY A 11 -6.93 9.09 0.14
C GLY A 11 -6.82 10.43 0.86
N GLU A 12 -5.99 10.51 1.90
CA GLU A 12 -5.70 11.76 2.62
C GLU A 12 -5.09 12.80 1.67
N LEU A 13 -4.05 12.43 0.91
CA LEU A 13 -3.38 13.37 0.02
C LEU A 13 -4.33 13.92 -1.06
N ALA A 14 -5.15 13.08 -1.70
CA ALA A 14 -6.08 13.51 -2.76
C ALA A 14 -7.18 14.47 -2.24
N MET A 15 -7.48 14.43 -0.95
CA MET A 15 -8.43 15.33 -0.31
C MET A 15 -7.87 16.72 -0.02
N HIS A 16 -6.55 16.83 0.14
CA HIS A 16 -5.86 18.05 0.58
C HIS A 16 -4.99 18.70 -0.50
N PHE A 17 -4.53 17.93 -1.49
CA PHE A 17 -3.57 18.38 -2.49
C PHE A 17 -4.05 18.14 -3.93
N GLU A 18 -3.62 19.02 -4.82
CA GLU A 18 -3.78 18.89 -6.27
C GLU A 18 -2.81 17.85 -6.84
N ARG A 19 -3.11 17.37 -8.06
CA ARG A 19 -2.23 16.49 -8.84
C ARG A 19 -1.82 15.19 -8.11
N VAL A 20 -2.71 14.68 -7.26
CA VAL A 20 -2.58 13.36 -6.63
C VAL A 20 -3.33 12.35 -7.50
N CYS A 21 -2.64 11.29 -7.92
CA CYS A 21 -3.16 10.30 -8.85
C CYS A 21 -3.05 8.90 -8.28
N GLY A 22 -4.09 8.09 -8.46
CA GLY A 22 -3.97 6.66 -8.25
C GLY A 22 -5.12 6.02 -7.50
N ASN A 23 -4.81 4.85 -6.97
CA ASN A 23 -5.83 4.02 -6.36
C ASN A 23 -6.41 4.66 -5.10
N LYS A 24 -7.74 4.64 -5.04
CA LYS A 24 -8.57 5.13 -3.91
C LYS A 24 -8.69 6.65 -3.80
N GLY A 25 -8.25 7.37 -4.84
CA GLY A 25 -8.66 8.75 -5.07
C GLY A 25 -7.72 9.46 -6.05
N TYR A 26 -8.30 10.19 -6.99
CA TYR A 26 -7.61 11.25 -7.71
C TYR A 26 -8.00 12.58 -7.08
N SER A 27 -7.08 13.54 -7.05
CA SER A 27 -7.39 14.86 -6.49
C SER A 27 -8.61 15.51 -7.17
N TYR A 28 -8.80 15.30 -8.48
CA TYR A 28 -9.88 15.93 -9.23
C TYR A 28 -11.29 15.45 -8.84
N ASP A 29 -11.46 14.22 -8.32
CA ASP A 29 -12.76 13.67 -7.94
C ASP A 29 -12.87 13.25 -6.46
N ALA A 30 -11.80 13.45 -5.67
CA ALA A 30 -11.70 12.94 -4.30
C ALA A 30 -12.88 13.35 -3.41
N HIS A 31 -13.34 14.60 -3.52
CA HIS A 31 -14.45 15.10 -2.71
C HIS A 31 -15.76 14.36 -3.03
N GLN A 32 -16.12 14.28 -4.32
CA GLN A 32 -17.33 13.60 -4.75
C GLN A 32 -17.23 12.10 -4.45
N ALA A 33 -16.05 11.49 -4.57
CA ALA A 33 -15.82 10.10 -4.15
C ALA A 33 -16.08 9.91 -2.65
N ASN A 34 -15.64 10.83 -1.79
CA ASN A 34 -15.93 10.80 -0.36
C ASN A 34 -17.41 11.00 -0.04
N VAL A 35 -18.09 11.96 -0.69
CA VAL A 35 -19.53 12.18 -0.52
C VAL A 35 -20.32 10.92 -0.90
N ARG A 36 -20.01 10.31 -2.05
CA ARG A 36 -20.65 9.07 -2.49
C ARG A 36 -20.40 7.93 -1.50
N PHE A 37 -19.18 7.78 -1.00
CA PHE A 37 -18.86 6.76 -0.01
C PHE A 37 -19.64 6.96 1.31
N ASN A 38 -19.68 8.19 1.81
CA ASN A 38 -20.36 8.53 3.07
C ASN A 38 -21.87 8.31 2.98
N ASN A 39 -22.46 8.56 1.81
CA ASN A 39 -23.88 8.33 1.56
C ASN A 39 -24.20 6.86 1.23
N SER A 40 -23.18 6.00 1.06
CA SER A 40 -23.39 4.59 0.77
C SER A 40 -23.73 3.82 2.06
N LEU A 41 -24.96 3.29 2.14
CA LEU A 41 -25.44 2.49 3.28
C LEU A 41 -24.60 1.24 3.58
N ALA A 42 -23.75 0.81 2.64
CA ALA A 42 -22.97 -0.42 2.71
C ALA A 42 -21.44 -0.20 2.84
N GLY A 43 -20.94 1.03 2.94
CA GLY A 43 -19.50 1.30 3.09
C GLY A 43 -18.61 0.75 1.97
N HIS A 44 -19.19 0.46 0.79
CA HIS A 44 -18.53 -0.27 -0.29
C HIS A 44 -18.87 0.25 -1.71
N VAL A 45 -19.75 1.25 -1.84
CA VAL A 45 -20.21 1.72 -3.16
C VAL A 45 -19.82 3.19 -3.34
N VAL A 46 -18.74 3.44 -4.07
CA VAL A 46 -18.31 4.82 -4.42
C VAL A 46 -18.92 5.28 -5.74
N TYR A 47 -19.34 4.41 -6.65
CA TYR A 47 -19.79 4.79 -7.99
C TYR A 47 -21.13 4.13 -8.35
N GLN A 48 -21.98 4.87 -9.09
CA GLN A 48 -23.21 4.34 -9.68
C GLN A 48 -22.91 3.57 -10.99
N ALA A 49 -23.87 2.78 -11.44
CA ALA A 49 -23.68 1.67 -12.38
C ALA A 49 -23.18 1.98 -13.81
N ASN A 50 -22.80 3.21 -14.15
CA ASN A 50 -22.44 3.62 -15.52
C ASN A 50 -21.20 4.54 -15.62
N ASP A 51 -20.46 4.78 -14.53
CA ASP A 51 -19.21 5.54 -14.60
C ASP A 51 -18.10 4.71 -15.30
N ILE A 52 -17.18 5.34 -16.03
CA ILE A 52 -16.01 4.68 -16.63
C ILE A 52 -15.21 3.91 -15.57
N ILE A 53 -15.17 4.43 -14.33
CA ILE A 53 -14.52 3.82 -13.17
C ILE A 53 -15.28 2.57 -12.67
N TYR A 54 -16.57 2.43 -13.02
CA TYR A 54 -17.45 1.34 -12.60
C TYR A 54 -17.32 0.08 -13.47
N LYS A 55 -16.83 0.19 -14.72
CA LYS A 55 -16.80 -0.95 -15.68
C LYS A 55 -15.81 -2.06 -15.32
N GLY A 56 -14.81 -1.80 -14.47
CA GLY A 56 -13.66 -2.70 -14.28
C GLY A 56 -13.77 -3.80 -13.21
N LYS A 57 -14.58 -3.65 -12.15
CA LYS A 57 -14.66 -4.63 -11.04
C LYS A 57 -16.07 -4.69 -10.47
N GLY A 58 -16.60 -5.91 -10.27
CA GLY A 58 -17.99 -6.20 -9.92
C GLY A 58 -18.64 -5.28 -8.87
N LYS A 59 -19.96 -5.13 -9.00
CA LYS A 59 -20.87 -4.12 -8.40
C LYS A 59 -20.75 -3.81 -6.89
N HIS A 60 -19.97 -4.55 -6.11
CA HIS A 60 -20.01 -4.51 -4.64
C HIS A 60 -18.68 -4.16 -3.94
N TRP A 61 -17.60 -3.87 -4.67
CA TRP A 61 -16.27 -3.69 -4.04
C TRP A 61 -15.47 -2.49 -4.55
N ASN A 62 -16.09 -1.55 -5.28
CA ASN A 62 -15.39 -0.38 -5.79
C ASN A 62 -15.25 0.72 -4.72
N ARG A 63 -14.03 0.87 -4.21
CA ARG A 63 -13.65 1.79 -3.12
C ARG A 63 -12.87 3.00 -3.64
N GLY A 64 -13.21 3.53 -4.81
CA GLY A 64 -12.39 4.57 -5.46
C GLY A 64 -11.22 3.98 -6.25
N HIS A 65 -11.26 2.68 -6.59
CA HIS A 65 -10.19 2.05 -7.34
C HIS A 65 -10.36 2.43 -8.82
N VAL A 66 -9.33 3.05 -9.40
CA VAL A 66 -9.30 3.33 -10.84
C VAL A 66 -8.50 2.21 -11.50
N PRO A 67 -9.08 1.44 -12.43
CA PRO A 67 -8.37 0.44 -13.22
C PRO A 67 -7.10 1.00 -13.89
N LEU A 68 -6.01 0.24 -13.91
CA LEU A 68 -4.70 0.72 -14.41
C LEU A 68 -4.74 1.15 -15.88
N ASP A 69 -5.51 0.47 -16.72
CA ASP A 69 -5.77 0.82 -18.11
C ASP A 69 -6.39 2.21 -18.24
N ILE A 70 -7.38 2.54 -17.40
CA ILE A 70 -7.96 3.89 -17.34
C ILE A 70 -6.94 4.91 -16.82
N MET A 71 -6.14 4.56 -15.81
CA MET A 71 -5.08 5.45 -15.31
C MET A 71 -4.06 5.78 -16.40
N ARG A 72 -3.70 4.79 -17.25
CA ARG A 72 -2.81 4.97 -18.40
C ARG A 72 -3.43 5.82 -19.49
N GLU A 73 -4.72 5.65 -19.76
CA GLU A 73 -5.45 6.47 -20.72
C GLU A 73 -5.53 7.95 -20.27
N ILE A 74 -5.77 8.20 -18.98
CA ILE A 74 -5.76 9.54 -18.39
C ILE A 74 -4.35 10.16 -18.43
N GLY A 75 -3.33 9.35 -18.19
CA GLY A 75 -1.93 9.78 -18.13
C GLY A 75 -1.46 10.15 -16.72
N PHE A 76 -0.14 10.38 -16.61
CA PHE A 76 0.54 10.72 -15.35
C PHE A 76 1.30 12.05 -15.42
N GLU A 77 1.19 12.77 -16.54
CA GLU A 77 1.96 13.97 -16.87
C GLU A 77 1.68 15.13 -15.90
N ASN A 78 0.45 15.18 -15.39
CA ASN A 78 -0.03 16.18 -14.45
C ASN A 78 -0.12 15.63 -13.01
N CYS A 79 0.63 14.57 -12.69
CA CYS A 79 0.67 14.00 -11.35
C CYS A 79 1.97 14.38 -10.63
N ASP A 80 1.84 14.91 -9.41
CA ASP A 80 2.97 15.16 -8.50
C ASP A 80 3.13 14.03 -7.47
N TYR A 81 2.06 13.26 -7.24
CA TYR A 81 2.07 12.06 -6.40
C TYR A 81 1.30 10.94 -7.10
N VAL A 82 1.89 9.74 -7.14
CA VAL A 82 1.27 8.56 -7.77
C VAL A 82 1.23 7.39 -6.79
N ALA A 83 0.04 6.83 -6.56
CA ALA A 83 -0.16 5.61 -5.79
C ALA A 83 -0.71 4.47 -6.65
N LEU A 84 0.17 3.57 -7.10
CA LEU A 84 -0.22 2.34 -7.78
C LEU A 84 -0.40 1.22 -6.75
N GLU A 85 -1.50 0.45 -6.87
CA GLU A 85 -1.68 -0.79 -6.10
C GLU A 85 -1.38 -2.03 -6.96
N GLU A 86 -0.39 -1.88 -7.84
CA GLU A 86 -0.05 -2.85 -8.87
C GLU A 86 1.30 -3.51 -8.63
N HIS A 87 1.62 -4.46 -9.51
CA HIS A 87 2.87 -5.19 -9.53
C HIS A 87 4.08 -4.27 -9.74
N TRP A 88 5.24 -4.64 -9.19
CA TRP A 88 6.43 -3.78 -9.22
C TRP A 88 6.91 -3.52 -10.66
N GLU A 89 6.67 -4.47 -11.58
CA GLU A 89 7.00 -4.39 -13.00
C GLU A 89 6.29 -3.25 -13.73
N GLU A 90 5.18 -2.74 -13.17
CA GLU A 90 4.42 -1.65 -13.78
C GLU A 90 5.15 -0.31 -13.67
N TRP A 91 5.93 -0.08 -12.60
CA TRP A 91 6.69 1.17 -12.42
C TRP A 91 7.67 1.43 -13.57
N PRO A 92 8.61 0.52 -13.90
CA PRO A 92 9.47 0.71 -15.07
C PRO A 92 8.73 0.57 -16.40
N THR A 93 7.51 0.02 -16.45
CA THR A 93 6.73 -0.02 -17.69
C THR A 93 6.11 1.34 -17.99
N ILE A 94 5.58 2.01 -16.97
CA ILE A 94 4.90 3.30 -17.08
C ILE A 94 5.91 4.45 -17.18
N PHE A 95 6.97 4.41 -16.36
CA PHE A 95 7.88 5.54 -16.18
C PHE A 95 9.25 5.36 -16.85
N ARG A 96 9.40 4.40 -17.78
CA ARG A 96 10.65 4.29 -18.56
C ARG A 96 10.81 5.48 -19.48
N GLY A 97 11.97 6.15 -19.40
CA GLY A 97 12.23 7.36 -20.17
C GLY A 97 11.34 8.53 -19.75
N TRP A 98 10.77 8.48 -18.54
CA TRP A 98 9.97 9.58 -18.03
C TRP A 98 10.80 10.85 -17.94
N TYR A 99 10.19 11.97 -18.31
CA TYR A 99 10.87 13.26 -18.43
C TYR A 99 11.18 13.92 -17.07
N ARG A 100 10.78 13.29 -15.96
CA ARG A 100 11.04 13.74 -14.59
C ARG A 100 11.66 12.61 -13.76
N PRO A 101 12.57 12.91 -12.82
CA PRO A 101 13.04 11.93 -11.85
C PRO A 101 11.89 11.34 -11.04
N LEU A 102 11.91 10.02 -10.80
CA LEU A 102 10.94 9.33 -9.96
C LEU A 102 11.56 8.95 -8.61
N GLU A 103 10.87 9.29 -7.52
CA GLU A 103 11.20 8.83 -6.16
C GLU A 103 10.07 7.92 -5.64
N LEU A 104 10.36 6.63 -5.46
CA LEU A 104 9.42 5.66 -4.90
C LEU A 104 9.55 5.59 -3.39
N HIS A 105 8.47 5.90 -2.68
CA HIS A 105 8.40 5.83 -1.23
C HIS A 105 7.79 4.51 -0.80
N VAL A 106 8.62 3.65 -0.21
CA VAL A 106 8.22 2.33 0.26
C VAL A 106 7.92 2.39 1.75
N PRO A 107 6.66 2.22 2.17
CA PRO A 107 6.36 2.18 3.59
C PRO A 107 6.89 0.86 4.16
N CYS A 108 7.70 0.95 5.20
CA CYS A 108 8.34 -0.18 5.86
C CYS A 108 7.65 -0.47 7.18
N ARG A 109 7.24 -1.73 7.38
CA ARG A 109 6.54 -2.20 8.57
C ARG A 109 7.26 -3.38 9.17
N GLU A 110 7.17 -3.53 10.50
CA GLU A 110 7.72 -4.68 11.21
C GLU A 110 7.22 -5.99 10.57
N SER A 111 8.15 -6.91 10.34
CA SER A 111 7.98 -7.99 9.38
C SER A 111 6.87 -8.98 9.77
N VAL A 112 6.81 -9.35 11.05
CA VAL A 112 5.80 -10.27 11.59
C VAL A 112 4.44 -9.58 11.69
N ASP A 113 4.42 -8.31 12.08
CA ASP A 113 3.21 -7.52 12.15
C ASP A 113 2.58 -7.33 10.75
N LEU A 114 3.41 -7.13 9.72
CA LEU A 114 2.99 -7.09 8.33
C LEU A 114 2.42 -8.43 7.86
N LEU A 115 3.09 -9.54 8.18
CA LEU A 115 2.60 -10.90 7.88
C LEU A 115 1.22 -11.13 8.46
N MET A 116 1.04 -10.87 9.75
CA MET A 116 -0.24 -11.09 10.43
C MET A 116 -1.33 -10.12 9.92
N SER A 117 -0.96 -8.89 9.52
CA SER A 117 -1.87 -7.98 8.83
C SER A 117 -2.33 -8.54 7.48
N ALA A 118 -1.42 -9.15 6.72
CA ALA A 118 -1.73 -9.82 5.46
C ALA A 118 -2.61 -11.06 5.66
N CYS A 119 -2.33 -11.90 6.67
CA CYS A 119 -3.19 -13.02 7.05
C CYS A 119 -4.63 -12.57 7.36
N ASN A 120 -4.78 -11.51 8.16
CA ASN A 120 -6.09 -10.94 8.50
C ASN A 120 -6.83 -10.38 7.26
N TYR A 121 -6.12 -9.74 6.34
CA TYR A 121 -6.69 -9.30 5.06
C TYR A 121 -7.22 -10.47 4.23
N ARG A 122 -6.47 -11.58 4.20
CA ARG A 122 -6.79 -12.79 3.46
C ARG A 122 -7.83 -13.68 4.15
N LEU A 123 -8.35 -13.25 5.31
CA LEU A 123 -9.28 -14.02 6.13
C LEU A 123 -8.73 -15.41 6.50
N VAL A 124 -7.41 -15.52 6.67
CA VAL A 124 -6.76 -16.74 7.16
C VAL A 124 -7.20 -16.93 8.61
N LYS A 125 -8.07 -17.93 8.84
CA LYS A 125 -8.71 -18.16 10.15
C LYS A 125 -7.71 -18.46 11.27
N LYS A 126 -6.65 -19.21 10.96
CA LYS A 126 -5.59 -19.60 11.90
C LYS A 126 -4.27 -19.70 11.15
N PHE A 127 -3.28 -18.95 11.62
CA PHE A 127 -1.88 -19.12 11.25
C PHE A 127 -1.31 -20.25 12.11
N ASP A 128 -0.67 -21.24 11.48
CA ASP A 128 -0.11 -22.36 12.22
C ASP A 128 1.26 -22.00 12.81
N CYS A 129 1.36 -21.97 14.13
CA CYS A 129 2.63 -21.75 14.83
C CYS A 129 3.33 -23.04 15.26
N SER A 130 2.82 -24.19 14.84
CA SER A 130 3.45 -25.50 15.07
C SER A 130 4.31 -25.97 13.90
N ALA A 131 4.36 -25.21 12.80
CA ALA A 131 5.26 -25.46 11.68
C ALA A 131 6.73 -25.48 12.18
N THR A 132 7.46 -26.55 11.88
CA THR A 132 8.82 -26.75 12.38
C THR A 132 9.87 -26.69 11.29
N THR A 133 9.49 -27.05 10.06
CA THR A 133 10.39 -27.06 8.90
C THR A 133 10.29 -25.76 8.08
N ASP A 134 11.34 -25.42 7.34
CA ASP A 134 11.37 -24.23 6.47
C ASP A 134 10.24 -24.28 5.41
N ASP A 135 9.89 -25.47 4.90
CA ASP A 135 8.81 -25.65 3.92
C ASP A 135 7.41 -25.42 4.52
N GLU A 136 7.17 -25.89 5.75
CA GLU A 136 5.91 -25.63 6.46
C GLU A 136 5.75 -24.14 6.77
N ILE A 137 6.83 -23.51 7.24
CA ILE A 137 6.86 -22.06 7.49
C ILE A 137 6.59 -21.29 6.20
N LYS A 138 7.25 -21.67 5.10
CA LYS A 138 7.02 -21.08 3.77
C LYS A 138 5.55 -21.15 3.38
N LYS A 139 4.94 -22.32 3.51
CA LYS A 139 3.53 -22.54 3.18
C LYS A 139 2.60 -21.63 4.00
N GLU A 140 2.86 -21.48 5.30
CA GLU A 140 2.06 -20.60 6.17
C GLU A 140 2.22 -19.11 5.80
N VAL A 141 3.45 -18.69 5.50
CA VAL A 141 3.75 -17.31 5.08
C VAL A 141 3.11 -16.99 3.72
N ASP A 142 3.24 -17.87 2.73
CA ASP A 142 2.73 -17.67 1.37
C ASP A 142 1.19 -17.60 1.34
N ARG A 143 0.52 -18.38 2.20
CA ARG A 143 -0.94 -18.31 2.39
C ARG A 143 -1.41 -16.90 2.77
N CYS A 144 -0.57 -16.14 3.47
CA CYS A 144 -0.87 -14.78 3.86
C CYS A 144 -0.44 -13.75 2.80
N PHE A 145 0.68 -13.95 2.10
CA PHE A 145 1.25 -12.95 1.21
C PHE A 145 0.90 -13.06 -0.27
N ARG A 146 0.42 -14.19 -0.81
CA ARG A 146 0.04 -14.42 -2.22
C ARG A 146 0.59 -13.39 -3.25
N ASP A 147 -0.17 -12.36 -3.59
CA ASP A 147 0.20 -11.34 -4.59
C ASP A 147 0.64 -10.01 -3.96
N PHE A 148 0.61 -9.92 -2.64
CA PHE A 148 0.94 -8.71 -1.90
C PHE A 148 2.39 -8.29 -2.09
N LEU A 149 3.31 -9.26 -1.96
CA LEU A 149 4.75 -9.00 -2.04
C LEU A 149 5.23 -8.84 -3.48
N LYS A 150 4.38 -9.09 -4.48
CA LYS A 150 4.66 -8.80 -5.90
C LYS A 150 4.59 -7.30 -6.24
N ARG A 151 4.15 -6.45 -5.31
CA ARG A 151 4.11 -4.99 -5.48
C ARG A 151 5.46 -4.31 -5.23
N PHE A 152 6.45 -5.05 -4.74
CA PHE A 152 7.81 -4.58 -4.53
C PHE A 152 8.79 -5.65 -5.02
N SER A 153 9.89 -5.20 -5.59
CA SER A 153 11.05 -6.04 -5.83
C SER A 153 12.30 -5.25 -5.51
N ILE A 154 13.29 -5.91 -4.92
CA ILE A 154 14.62 -5.34 -4.72
C ILE A 154 15.25 -4.87 -6.04
N ASN A 155 14.81 -5.40 -7.18
CA ASN A 155 15.26 -4.96 -8.50
C ASN A 155 14.93 -3.50 -8.81
N LEU A 156 13.94 -2.90 -8.12
CA LEU A 156 13.64 -1.47 -8.25
C LEU A 156 14.84 -0.59 -7.88
N LEU A 157 15.74 -1.06 -7.01
CA LEU A 157 16.95 -0.33 -6.60
C LEU A 157 17.98 -0.17 -7.74
N ASN A 158 17.90 -1.02 -8.76
CA ASN A 158 18.86 -1.05 -9.86
C ASN A 158 18.37 -0.26 -11.10
N LEU A 159 17.20 0.37 -11.02
CA LEU A 159 16.63 1.12 -12.13
C LEU A 159 17.21 2.54 -12.14
N PRO A 160 17.79 3.02 -13.26
CA PRO A 160 18.54 4.27 -13.30
C PRO A 160 17.68 5.52 -13.02
N ASP A 161 16.40 5.48 -13.40
CA ASP A 161 15.50 6.64 -13.31
C ASP A 161 14.61 6.62 -12.06
N ILE A 162 14.80 5.63 -11.18
CA ILE A 162 13.97 5.41 -10.00
C ILE A 162 14.86 5.40 -8.75
N ARG A 163 14.64 6.37 -7.88
CA ARG A 163 15.21 6.37 -6.53
C ARG A 163 14.22 5.75 -5.58
N VAL A 164 14.64 4.78 -4.78
CA VAL A 164 13.76 4.14 -3.80
C VAL A 164 14.16 4.60 -2.41
N LYS A 165 13.19 5.08 -1.66
CA LYS A 165 13.33 5.50 -0.26
C LYS A 165 12.30 4.79 0.59
N CYS A 166 12.48 4.85 1.91
CA CYS A 166 11.55 4.24 2.85
C CYS A 166 11.09 5.21 3.93
N PHE A 167 10.10 4.76 4.70
CA PHE A 167 9.72 5.38 5.96
C PHE A 167 9.04 4.35 6.87
N SER A 168 9.07 4.59 8.17
CA SER A 168 8.44 3.70 9.16
C SER A 168 6.91 3.82 9.16
N SER A 169 6.21 2.75 8.80
CA SER A 169 4.75 2.66 8.74
C SER A 169 4.24 1.51 9.64
N PRO A 170 3.13 1.70 10.39
CA PRO A 170 2.27 2.89 10.42
C PRO A 170 2.72 3.97 11.41
N SER A 171 3.81 3.76 12.17
CA SER A 171 4.20 4.63 13.29
C SER A 171 4.48 6.09 12.89
N ARG A 172 4.99 6.34 11.69
CA ARG A 172 5.29 7.69 11.18
C ARG A 172 4.40 8.09 10.00
N MET A 173 3.18 7.57 9.90
CA MET A 173 2.28 7.91 8.80
C MET A 173 1.90 9.40 8.80
N GLY A 174 1.71 10.00 9.99
CA GLY A 174 1.46 11.44 10.13
C GLY A 174 2.63 12.28 9.60
N ASP A 175 3.84 12.04 10.11
CA ASP A 175 5.07 12.69 9.65
C ASP A 175 5.27 12.54 8.13
N TYR A 176 4.93 11.37 7.57
CA TYR A 176 5.03 11.15 6.14
C TYR A 176 4.03 12.00 5.35
N LEU A 177 2.78 12.13 5.84
CA LEU A 177 1.79 13.01 5.22
C LEU A 177 2.22 14.47 5.28
N GLU A 178 2.83 14.92 6.37
CA GLU A 178 3.40 16.26 6.47
C GLU A 178 4.60 16.45 5.52
N TYR A 179 5.50 15.48 5.48
CA TYR A 179 6.65 15.46 4.57
C TYR A 179 6.20 15.59 3.10
N VAL A 180 5.27 14.75 2.66
CA VAL A 180 4.74 14.82 1.28
C VAL A 180 3.93 16.10 1.09
N GLY A 181 3.10 16.48 2.07
CA GLY A 181 2.25 17.66 1.99
C GLY A 181 3.00 18.97 1.81
N SER A 182 4.21 19.09 2.38
CA SER A 182 5.08 20.25 2.15
C SER A 182 5.60 20.39 0.71
N ARG A 183 5.47 19.34 -0.11
CA ARG A 183 5.94 19.28 -1.50
C ARG A 183 4.81 19.37 -2.53
N LEU A 184 3.57 19.13 -2.09
CA LEU A 184 2.40 19.13 -2.96
C LEU A 184 1.67 20.47 -2.89
N GLN A 185 1.04 20.86 -4.00
CA GLN A 185 0.19 22.03 -4.03
C GLN A 185 -1.13 21.76 -3.29
N ARG A 186 -1.51 22.61 -2.34
CA ARG A 186 -2.81 22.50 -1.65
C ARG A 186 -3.97 22.84 -2.59
N LYS A 187 -5.12 22.20 -2.36
CA LYS A 187 -6.35 22.49 -3.10
C LYS A 187 -6.96 23.80 -2.63
N SER A 188 -7.74 24.44 -3.50
CA SER A 188 -8.58 25.58 -3.10
C SER A 188 -9.71 25.15 -2.16
N PHE A 189 -10.15 23.89 -2.27
CA PHE A 189 -11.16 23.29 -1.43
C PHE A 189 -10.67 21.95 -0.87
N GLU A 190 -10.62 21.86 0.45
CA GLU A 190 -10.20 20.68 1.19
C GLU A 190 -11.36 20.15 2.02
N SER A 191 -11.39 18.83 2.24
CA SER A 191 -12.33 18.22 3.17
C SER A 191 -11.72 16.99 3.81
N LYS A 192 -12.30 16.52 4.92
CA LYS A 192 -11.77 15.36 5.64
C LYS A 192 -11.88 14.10 4.79
N TYR A 193 -10.84 13.27 4.83
CA TYR A 193 -10.91 11.94 4.26
C TYR A 193 -11.87 11.05 5.06
N VAL A 194 -12.71 10.29 4.35
CA VAL A 194 -13.58 9.28 4.97
C VAL A 194 -12.88 7.93 4.89
N HIS A 195 -12.43 7.43 6.04
CA HIS A 195 -11.70 6.16 6.13
C HIS A 195 -12.51 4.98 5.58
N ARG A 196 -11.91 4.24 4.66
CA ARG A 196 -12.54 3.09 3.97
C ARG A 196 -11.97 1.78 4.51
N ASN A 197 -12.51 1.27 5.62
CA ASN A 197 -11.99 0.05 6.24
C ASN A 197 -12.15 -1.15 5.30
N THR A 198 -11.07 -1.93 5.14
CA THR A 198 -11.02 -3.07 4.22
C THR A 198 -11.02 -4.41 4.93
N ASN A 199 -10.75 -4.44 6.24
CA ASN A 199 -10.49 -5.68 6.98
C ASN A 199 -11.23 -5.70 8.32
N PRO A 200 -11.56 -6.89 8.84
CA PRO A 200 -11.97 -7.01 10.22
C PRO A 200 -10.87 -6.50 11.18
N ARG A 201 -11.30 -6.08 12.38
CA ARG A 201 -10.38 -5.67 13.46
C ARG A 201 -9.52 -6.86 13.86
N ARG A 202 -8.20 -6.70 13.74
CA ARG A 202 -7.20 -7.70 14.11
C ARG A 202 -7.18 -7.87 15.63
N LYS A 203 -7.10 -9.12 16.11
CA LYS A 203 -7.06 -9.49 17.54
C LYS A 203 -5.69 -10.08 17.85
N ARG A 204 -4.71 -9.20 18.08
CA ARG A 204 -3.29 -9.55 18.26
C ARG A 204 -3.07 -10.53 19.41
N ASP A 205 -3.82 -10.38 20.50
CA ASP A 205 -3.83 -11.26 21.67
C ASP A 205 -4.17 -12.73 21.36
N ARG A 206 -4.88 -12.98 20.26
CA ARG A 206 -5.31 -14.33 19.84
C ARG A 206 -4.35 -14.98 18.84
N GLU A 207 -3.38 -14.25 18.32
CA GLU A 207 -2.44 -14.75 17.34
C GLU A 207 -1.27 -15.45 18.03
N CYS A 208 -1.02 -16.71 17.66
CA CYS A 208 -0.02 -17.55 18.34
C CYS A 208 1.42 -17.03 18.20
N VAL A 209 1.74 -16.31 17.12
CA VAL A 209 3.10 -15.81 16.85
C VAL A 209 3.60 -14.79 17.88
N TRP A 210 2.70 -14.18 18.66
CA TRP A 210 3.09 -13.25 19.73
C TRP A 210 3.33 -13.92 21.07
N LYS A 211 3.02 -15.21 21.20
CA LYS A 211 3.16 -15.98 22.45
C LYS A 211 4.47 -16.76 22.52
N ASP A 212 5.15 -16.94 21.38
CA ASP A 212 6.40 -17.67 21.26
C ASP A 212 7.43 -16.82 20.52
N ASP A 213 8.38 -16.27 21.27
CA ASP A 213 9.46 -15.44 20.73
C ASP A 213 10.41 -16.23 19.83
N SER A 214 10.68 -17.51 20.15
CA SER A 214 11.55 -18.37 19.34
C SER A 214 10.93 -18.62 17.97
N TYR A 215 9.64 -18.94 17.94
CA TYR A 215 8.91 -19.08 16.68
C TYR A 215 8.86 -17.78 15.90
N ARG A 216 8.63 -16.64 16.58
CA ARG A 216 8.65 -15.32 15.94
C ARG A 216 9.98 -15.02 15.25
N GLU A 217 11.10 -15.34 15.90
CA GLU A 217 12.43 -15.15 15.30
C GLU A 217 12.68 -16.09 14.10
N LYS A 218 12.15 -17.31 14.11
CA LYS A 218 12.18 -18.18 12.93
C LYS A 218 11.44 -17.56 11.74
N ILE A 219 10.23 -17.03 11.98
CA ILE A 219 9.45 -16.32 10.96
C ILE A 219 10.23 -15.11 10.43
N LYS A 220 10.81 -14.28 11.30
CA LYS A 220 11.61 -13.12 10.87
C LYS A 220 12.77 -13.54 9.96
N LYS A 221 13.55 -14.56 10.36
CA LYS A 221 14.65 -15.10 9.55
C LYS A 221 14.18 -15.61 8.19
N TYR A 222 13.00 -16.23 8.12
CA TYR A 222 12.41 -16.62 6.85
C TYR A 222 12.03 -15.39 6.00
N LEU A 223 11.32 -14.41 6.57
CA LEU A 223 10.89 -13.20 5.87
C LEU A 223 12.07 -12.40 5.30
N MET A 224 13.19 -12.33 6.02
CA MET A 224 14.43 -11.67 5.54
C MET A 224 15.03 -12.32 4.29
N ARG A 225 14.69 -13.60 4.02
CA ARG A 225 15.12 -14.36 2.83
C ARG A 225 14.05 -14.37 1.72
N HIS A 226 12.92 -13.70 1.90
CA HIS A 226 11.83 -13.70 0.94
C HIS A 226 12.26 -13.09 -0.41
N GLU A 227 11.83 -13.72 -1.52
CA GLU A 227 12.28 -13.42 -2.89
C GLU A 227 12.04 -11.97 -3.34
N SER A 228 10.99 -11.31 -2.84
CA SER A 228 10.74 -9.90 -3.14
C SER A 228 11.82 -8.96 -2.61
N GLY A 229 12.59 -9.38 -1.61
CA GLY A 229 13.59 -8.56 -0.92
C GLY A 229 13.02 -7.39 -0.11
N TYR A 230 11.69 -7.28 0.03
CA TYR A 230 11.03 -6.18 0.76
C TYR A 230 11.54 -6.04 2.19
N PHE A 231 11.57 -7.15 2.94
CA PHE A 231 11.97 -7.12 4.34
C PHE A 231 13.44 -6.76 4.50
N LYS A 232 14.30 -7.31 3.63
CA LYS A 232 15.73 -6.98 3.59
C LYS A 232 15.95 -5.49 3.29
N PHE A 233 15.24 -4.96 2.30
CA PHE A 233 15.30 -3.53 1.97
C PHE A 233 14.87 -2.66 3.16
N CYS A 234 13.73 -2.99 3.78
CA CYS A 234 13.21 -2.20 4.89
C CYS A 234 14.13 -2.21 6.12
N ASP A 235 14.69 -3.37 6.46
CA ASP A 235 15.66 -3.52 7.55
C ASP A 235 16.91 -2.66 7.33
N SER A 236 17.43 -2.61 6.09
CA SER A 236 18.61 -1.80 5.76
C SER A 236 18.31 -0.32 5.55
N CYS A 237 17.07 0.03 5.18
CA CYS A 237 16.71 1.38 4.78
C CYS A 237 16.31 2.26 5.97
N ILE A 238 15.59 1.71 6.95
CA ILE A 238 15.18 2.48 8.14
C ILE A 238 16.43 2.92 8.94
N GLY A 239 16.53 4.21 9.23
CA GLY A 239 17.70 4.84 9.85
C GLY A 239 18.89 5.08 8.91
N SER A 240 18.77 4.75 7.63
CA SER A 240 19.78 5.07 6.61
C SER A 240 19.55 6.47 6.02
N LYS A 241 20.43 6.89 5.11
CA LYS A 241 20.25 8.13 4.31
C LYS A 241 19.01 8.10 3.40
N ASP A 242 18.49 6.91 3.11
CA ASP A 242 17.32 6.68 2.25
C ASP A 242 16.03 6.52 3.07
N ASP A 243 16.12 6.62 4.41
CA ASP A 243 14.96 6.87 5.26
C ASP A 243 14.51 8.33 5.08
N LEU A 244 13.26 8.52 4.65
CA LEU A 244 12.65 9.83 4.51
C LEU A 244 12.48 10.52 5.86
N LEU A 245 12.37 9.71 6.91
CA LEU A 245 12.03 10.11 8.25
C LEU A 245 12.98 9.38 9.23
N PRO A 246 14.27 9.76 9.25
CA PRO A 246 15.25 9.20 10.18
C PRO A 246 15.00 9.66 11.63
#